data_AF-A0AA35WKP9-F1
#
_entry.id   AF-A0AA35WKP9-F1
#
_cell.length_a   1.000
_cell.length_b   1.000
_cell.length_c   1.000
_cell.angle_alpha   90.00
_cell.angle_beta   90.00
_cell.angle_gamma   90.00
#
_symmetry.space_group_name_H-M   'P 1'
#
loop_
_entity.id
_entity.type
_entity.pdbx_description
1 polymer ?
#
loop_
_entity_poly.entity_id
_entity_poly.type
_entity_poly.pdbx_seq_one_letter_code
_entity_poly.pdbx_strand_id
1 'polypeptide(L)'
;MEPNSAAGIRMGMGTFNLFLSVLPAKVMKLLEFIGFSGEREKGLQQLEAAALSPTFRGSLSTSFLLAYYTVAAVILGIGDMNTERCEKLLQVQLLKYPESAQYLYFKGRIELMKGNINGAIASFQKVQELPVDWTQIRHLCWWEIMWCHWLKCDWLEASSYAEQLYLHSRWSKSTFLYQRVSSLLMLQPAADRAHLLDRDPGEKIAPNVNVTCGEVLEMMRMIPVHKQRIAGKSLPIEKFAVAKSERYVSQRGYLPIAALVRPSSPT
;
A
#
# COMPACT_ATOMS: atom_id res chain seq x y z
N MET A 1 12.38 -0.32 -38.71
CA MET A 1 12.39 0.35 -37.39
C MET A 1 13.39 -0.38 -36.51
N GLU A 2 14.35 0.32 -35.91
CA GLU A 2 15.28 -0.33 -34.97
C GLU A 2 14.51 -1.02 -33.84
N PRO A 3 14.91 -2.23 -33.40
CA PRO A 3 14.23 -2.98 -32.35
C PRO A 3 14.05 -2.19 -31.05
N ASN A 4 15.04 -1.35 -30.71
CA ASN A 4 15.02 -0.47 -29.55
C ASN A 4 13.92 0.60 -29.65
N SER A 5 13.74 1.19 -30.83
CA SER A 5 12.80 2.30 -31.06
C SER A 5 11.35 1.82 -31.04
N ALA A 6 11.07 0.65 -31.62
CA ALA A 6 9.75 0.04 -31.59
C ALA A 6 9.32 -0.34 -30.16
N ALA A 7 10.21 -0.96 -29.37
CA ALA A 7 9.94 -1.27 -27.97
C ALA A 7 9.69 0.00 -27.12
N GLY A 8 10.40 1.09 -27.42
CA GLY A 8 10.25 2.37 -26.70
C GLY A 8 8.90 3.04 -26.99
N ILE A 9 8.48 3.04 -28.25
CA ILE A 9 7.18 3.59 -28.68
C ILE A 9 6.04 2.79 -28.04
N ARG A 10 6.12 1.45 -28.05
CA ARG A 10 5.10 0.58 -27.43
C ARG A 10 5.03 0.73 -25.92
N MET A 11 6.17 0.82 -25.24
CA MET A 11 6.24 1.11 -23.80
C MET A 11 5.59 2.46 -23.50
N GLY A 12 5.97 3.53 -24.21
CA GLY A 12 5.44 4.87 -24.00
C GLY A 12 3.93 4.95 -24.21
N MET A 13 3.42 4.40 -25.31
CA MET A 13 1.97 4.36 -25.58
C MET A 13 1.22 3.48 -24.57
N GLY A 14 1.81 2.37 -24.15
CA GLY A 14 1.23 1.44 -23.19
C GLY A 14 1.11 2.05 -21.79
N THR A 15 2.19 2.62 -21.26
CA THR A 15 2.18 3.34 -19.98
C THR A 15 1.22 4.52 -20.01
N PHE A 16 1.19 5.27 -21.12
CA PHE A 16 0.29 6.42 -21.27
C PHE A 16 -1.18 6.00 -21.26
N ASN A 17 -1.58 5.03 -22.08
CA ASN A 17 -2.96 4.53 -22.11
C ASN A 17 -3.39 3.91 -20.78
N LEU A 18 -2.47 3.16 -20.14
CA LEU A 18 -2.72 2.59 -18.83
C LEU A 18 -2.94 3.69 -17.81
N PHE A 19 -2.01 4.65 -17.72
CA PHE A 19 -2.08 5.78 -16.79
C PHE A 19 -3.38 6.57 -16.96
N LEU A 20 -3.78 6.87 -18.20
CA LEU A 20 -5.05 7.51 -18.50
C LEU A 20 -6.24 6.68 -18.00
N SER A 21 -6.28 5.38 -18.29
CA SER A 21 -7.41 4.52 -17.90
C SER A 21 -7.67 4.46 -16.38
N VAL A 22 -6.65 4.78 -15.58
CA VAL A 22 -6.75 4.80 -14.11
C VAL A 22 -7.20 6.15 -13.55
N LEU A 23 -7.26 7.20 -14.37
CA LEU A 23 -7.59 8.54 -13.89
C LEU A 23 -9.07 8.65 -13.54
N PRO A 24 -9.42 9.45 -12.52
CA PRO A 24 -10.81 9.73 -12.20
C PRO A 24 -11.54 10.31 -13.43
N ALA A 25 -12.81 9.93 -13.62
CA ALA A 25 -13.61 10.30 -14.79
C ALA A 25 -13.60 11.82 -15.11
N LYS A 26 -13.46 12.68 -14.10
CA LYS A 26 -13.36 14.14 -14.26
C LYS A 26 -12.06 14.58 -14.97
N VAL A 27 -10.95 13.89 -14.70
CA VAL A 27 -9.66 14.13 -15.35
C VAL A 27 -9.64 13.49 -16.74
N MET A 28 -10.24 12.30 -16.88
CA MET A 28 -10.44 11.66 -18.19
C MET A 28 -11.25 12.55 -19.14
N LYS A 29 -12.38 13.11 -18.70
CA LYS A 29 -13.18 14.03 -19.53
C LYS A 29 -12.40 15.26 -20.00
N LEU A 30 -11.48 15.77 -19.19
CA LEU A 30 -10.62 16.91 -19.56
C LEU A 30 -9.56 16.50 -20.59
N LEU A 31 -8.99 15.31 -20.45
CA LEU A 31 -7.98 14.78 -21.37
C LEU A 31 -8.60 14.33 -22.70
N GLU A 32 -9.79 13.72 -22.66
CA GLU A 32 -10.61 13.41 -23.84
C GLU A 32 -10.97 14.67 -24.61
N PHE A 33 -11.31 15.76 -23.90
CA PHE A 33 -11.57 17.07 -24.52
C PHE A 33 -10.36 17.64 -25.27
N ILE A 34 -9.14 17.33 -24.84
CA ILE A 34 -7.88 17.76 -25.48
C ILE A 34 -7.37 16.69 -26.48
N GLY A 35 -8.11 15.60 -26.69
CA GLY A 35 -7.84 14.58 -27.71
C GLY A 35 -7.17 13.28 -27.22
N PHE A 36 -7.06 13.08 -25.91
CA PHE A 36 -6.50 11.86 -25.32
C PHE A 36 -7.60 10.94 -24.77
N SER A 37 -7.76 9.76 -25.36
CA SER A 37 -8.59 8.68 -24.80
C SER A 37 -7.70 7.49 -24.44
N GLY A 38 -7.92 6.90 -23.27
CA GLY A 38 -7.16 5.75 -22.78
C GLY A 38 -7.96 4.47 -22.98
N GLU A 39 -7.54 3.61 -23.91
CA GLU A 39 -8.13 2.27 -24.07
C GLU A 39 -7.26 1.24 -23.37
N ARG A 40 -7.71 0.79 -22.20
CA ARG A 40 -6.99 -0.12 -21.30
C ARG A 40 -6.49 -1.37 -22.02
N GLU A 41 -7.35 -2.01 -22.80
CA GLU A 41 -7.05 -3.26 -23.50
C GLU A 41 -5.92 -3.07 -24.53
N LYS A 42 -6.00 -2.00 -25.34
CA LYS A 42 -4.91 -1.64 -26.26
C LYS A 42 -3.62 -1.32 -25.53
N GLY A 43 -3.68 -0.61 -24.40
CA GLY A 43 -2.53 -0.31 -23.57
C GLY A 43 -1.81 -1.57 -23.07
N LEU A 44 -2.57 -2.54 -22.55
CA LEU A 44 -2.04 -3.83 -22.09
C LEU A 44 -1.42 -4.62 -23.24
N GLN A 45 -2.10 -4.73 -24.38
CA GLN A 45 -1.57 -5.43 -25.56
C GLN A 45 -0.23 -4.84 -26.05
N GLN A 46 -0.09 -3.50 -26.05
CA GLN A 46 1.18 -2.86 -26.44
C GLN A 46 2.30 -3.12 -25.44
N LEU A 47 2.01 -3.06 -24.14
CA LEU A 47 2.99 -3.39 -23.10
C LEU A 47 3.42 -4.86 -23.17
N GLU A 48 2.50 -5.77 -23.42
CA GLU A 48 2.77 -7.21 -23.56
C GLU A 48 3.66 -7.48 -24.76
N ALA A 49 3.36 -6.87 -25.90
CA ALA A 49 4.20 -7.01 -27.09
C ALA A 49 5.59 -6.37 -26.89
N ALA A 50 5.69 -5.27 -26.13
CA ALA A 50 6.97 -4.67 -25.78
C ALA A 50 7.78 -5.52 -24.79
N ALA A 51 7.11 -6.21 -23.86
CA ALA A 51 7.73 -7.06 -22.85
C ALA A 51 8.48 -8.28 -23.44
N LEU A 52 8.10 -8.72 -24.64
CA LEU A 52 8.81 -9.78 -25.37
C LEU A 52 10.21 -9.35 -25.85
N SER A 53 10.51 -8.05 -25.85
CA SER A 53 11.82 -7.54 -26.24
C SER A 53 12.87 -7.80 -25.15
N PRO A 54 14.08 -8.30 -25.48
CA PRO A 54 15.15 -8.52 -24.49
C PRO A 54 15.79 -7.20 -23.99
N THR A 55 15.32 -6.06 -24.49
CA THR A 55 15.83 -4.72 -24.20
C THR A 55 15.41 -4.23 -22.83
N PHE A 56 16.08 -3.18 -22.32
CA PHE A 56 15.67 -2.51 -21.09
C PHE A 56 14.21 -2.04 -21.12
N ARG A 57 13.73 -1.60 -22.29
CA ARG A 57 12.33 -1.19 -22.51
C ARG A 57 11.35 -2.36 -22.38
N GLY A 58 11.76 -3.58 -22.75
CA GLY A 58 10.98 -4.79 -22.49
C GLY A 58 10.88 -5.12 -21.01
N SER A 59 12.00 -5.00 -20.26
CA SER A 59 11.99 -5.13 -18.80
C SER A 59 11.13 -4.06 -18.11
N LEU A 60 11.18 -2.81 -18.55
CA LEU A 60 10.30 -1.75 -18.06
C LEU A 60 8.82 -2.01 -18.39
N SER A 61 8.52 -2.49 -19.60
CA SER A 61 7.16 -2.85 -19.99
C SER A 61 6.61 -3.99 -19.11
N THR A 62 7.44 -4.99 -18.81
CA THR A 62 7.12 -6.04 -17.84
C THR A 62 6.81 -5.46 -16.46
N SER A 63 7.60 -4.48 -16.02
CA SER A 63 7.39 -3.81 -14.73
C SER A 63 6.09 -3.03 -14.67
N PHE A 64 5.68 -2.36 -15.75
CA PHE A 64 4.39 -1.69 -15.83
C PHE A 64 3.21 -2.69 -15.81
N LEU A 65 3.33 -3.82 -16.51
CA LEU A 65 2.34 -4.89 -16.44
C LEU A 65 2.21 -5.44 -15.02
N LEU A 66 3.32 -5.72 -14.34
CA LEU A 66 3.32 -6.20 -12.97
C LEU A 66 2.71 -5.17 -12.01
N ALA A 67 3.07 -3.89 -12.12
CA ALA A 67 2.47 -2.82 -11.32
C ALA A 67 0.95 -2.70 -11.57
N TYR A 68 0.51 -2.84 -12.81
CA TYR A 68 -0.91 -2.83 -13.14
C TYR A 68 -1.64 -3.99 -12.47
N TYR A 69 -1.26 -5.22 -12.79
CA TYR A 69 -1.99 -6.42 -12.37
C TYR A 69 -1.90 -6.65 -10.86
N THR A 70 -0.77 -6.31 -10.23
CA THR A 70 -0.55 -6.62 -8.80
C THR A 70 -0.85 -5.47 -7.86
N VAL A 71 -0.96 -4.23 -8.34
CA VAL A 71 -1.19 -3.04 -7.49
C VAL A 71 -2.41 -2.26 -7.95
N ALA A 72 -2.39 -1.70 -9.16
CA ALA A 72 -3.46 -0.80 -9.61
C ALA A 72 -4.82 -1.51 -9.71
N ALA A 73 -4.85 -2.67 -10.38
CA ALA A 73 -6.03 -3.51 -10.55
C ALA A 73 -6.66 -3.88 -9.18
N VAL A 74 -5.81 -4.29 -8.23
CA VAL A 74 -6.22 -4.69 -6.88
C VAL A 74 -6.80 -3.51 -6.10
N ILE A 75 -6.13 -2.36 -6.09
CA ILE A 75 -6.58 -1.17 -5.34
C ILE A 75 -7.93 -0.65 -5.85
N LEU A 76 -8.16 -0.73 -7.17
CA LEU A 76 -9.35 -0.21 -7.81
C LEU A 76 -10.48 -1.23 -7.88
N GLY A 77 -10.20 -2.49 -7.56
CA GLY A 77 -11.14 -3.60 -7.77
C GLY A 77 -11.47 -3.82 -9.24
N ILE A 78 -10.53 -3.54 -10.15
CA ILE A 78 -10.72 -3.68 -11.60
C ILE A 78 -9.75 -4.71 -12.17
N GLY A 79 -10.27 -5.74 -12.81
CA GLY A 79 -9.48 -6.68 -13.59
C GLY A 79 -9.27 -8.05 -12.94
N ASP A 80 -8.67 -8.93 -13.74
CA ASP A 80 -8.63 -10.35 -13.47
C ASP A 80 -7.35 -10.65 -12.69
N MET A 81 -7.46 -11.33 -11.53
CA MET A 81 -6.31 -11.72 -10.71
C MET A 81 -5.58 -12.92 -11.32
N ASN A 82 -5.05 -12.78 -12.54
CA ASN A 82 -4.29 -13.82 -13.21
C ASN A 82 -2.84 -13.88 -12.69
N THR A 83 -2.67 -14.46 -11.50
CA THR A 83 -1.37 -14.59 -10.84
C THR A 83 -0.39 -15.43 -11.66
N GLU A 84 -0.86 -16.45 -12.38
CA GLU A 84 0.00 -17.31 -13.21
C GLU A 84 0.72 -16.51 -14.31
N ARG A 85 -0.01 -15.58 -14.94
CA ARG A 85 0.56 -14.68 -15.93
C ARG A 85 1.63 -13.76 -15.33
N CYS A 86 1.34 -13.18 -14.17
CA CYS A 86 2.29 -12.32 -13.46
C CYS A 86 3.57 -13.09 -13.10
N GLU A 87 3.45 -14.35 -12.68
CA GLU A 87 4.61 -15.18 -12.37
C GLU A 87 5.48 -15.47 -13.58
N LYS A 88 4.88 -15.83 -14.71
CA LYS A 88 5.62 -16.07 -15.95
C LYS A 88 6.42 -14.83 -16.36
N LEU A 89 5.78 -13.65 -16.31
CA LEU A 89 6.43 -12.38 -16.59
C LEU A 89 7.58 -12.09 -15.61
N LEU A 90 7.34 -12.31 -14.32
CA LEU A 90 8.30 -12.05 -13.27
C LEU A 90 9.51 -13.01 -13.31
N GLN A 91 9.28 -14.29 -13.57
CA GLN A 91 10.33 -15.32 -13.58
C GLN A 91 11.40 -15.00 -14.64
N VAL A 92 10.99 -14.55 -15.83
CA VAL A 92 11.92 -14.12 -16.88
C VAL A 92 12.82 -12.98 -16.38
N GLN A 93 12.27 -12.02 -15.63
CA GLN A 93 13.04 -10.90 -15.10
C GLN A 93 13.93 -11.30 -13.92
N LEU A 94 13.48 -12.19 -13.03
CA LEU A 94 14.27 -12.68 -11.89
C LEU A 94 15.44 -13.57 -12.34
N LEU A 95 15.32 -14.29 -13.46
CA LEU A 95 16.47 -15.00 -14.05
C LEU A 95 17.57 -14.04 -14.52
N LYS A 96 17.18 -12.86 -15.01
CA LYS A 96 18.11 -11.83 -15.50
C LYS A 96 18.64 -10.92 -14.37
N TYR A 97 17.80 -10.66 -13.37
CA TYR A 97 18.06 -9.71 -12.27
C TYR A 97 17.60 -10.30 -10.92
N PRO A 98 18.28 -11.33 -10.40
CA PRO A 98 17.82 -12.10 -9.22
C PRO A 98 17.75 -11.28 -7.93
N GLU A 99 18.57 -10.24 -7.82
CA GLU A 99 18.65 -9.34 -6.66
C GLU A 99 18.04 -7.97 -6.96
N SER A 100 17.15 -7.86 -7.95
CA SER A 100 16.40 -6.63 -8.16
C SER A 100 15.37 -6.45 -7.06
N ALA A 101 15.55 -5.40 -6.24
CA ALA A 101 14.59 -5.00 -5.22
C ALA A 101 13.16 -4.86 -5.77
N GLN A 102 13.02 -4.32 -6.99
CA GLN A 102 11.74 -4.15 -7.67
C GLN A 102 11.06 -5.48 -8.00
N TYR A 103 11.81 -6.44 -8.54
CA TYR A 103 11.24 -7.75 -8.87
C TYR A 103 10.99 -8.60 -7.63
N LEU A 104 11.80 -8.46 -6.57
CA LEU A 104 11.50 -9.06 -5.27
C LEU A 104 10.25 -8.47 -4.61
N TYR A 105 10.02 -7.16 -4.74
CA TYR A 105 8.76 -6.53 -4.34
C TYR A 105 7.57 -7.13 -5.10
N PHE A 106 7.65 -7.25 -6.43
CA PHE A 106 6.58 -7.87 -7.21
C PHE A 106 6.39 -9.36 -6.88
N LYS A 107 7.47 -10.09 -6.55
CA LYS A 107 7.37 -11.46 -6.03
C LYS A 107 6.50 -11.48 -4.77
N GLY A 108 6.78 -10.61 -3.81
CA GLY A 108 5.98 -10.51 -2.58
C GLY A 108 4.51 -10.16 -2.85
N ARG A 109 4.24 -9.24 -3.78
CA ARG A 109 2.86 -8.91 -4.19
C ARG A 109 2.11 -10.09 -4.78
N ILE A 110 2.76 -10.88 -5.65
CA ILE A 110 2.14 -12.07 -6.25
C ILE A 110 1.86 -13.14 -5.18
N GLU A 111 2.81 -13.40 -4.28
CA GLU A 111 2.61 -14.34 -3.15
C GLU A 111 1.42 -13.91 -2.27
N LEU A 112 1.29 -12.61 -2.01
CA LEU A 112 0.16 -12.06 -1.26
C LEU A 112 -1.17 -12.28 -2.00
N MET A 113 -1.22 -12.05 -3.32
CA MET A 113 -2.41 -12.31 -4.14
C MET A 113 -2.81 -13.79 -4.16
N LYS A 114 -1.84 -14.70 -4.00
CA LYS A 114 -2.07 -16.14 -3.87
C LYS A 114 -2.51 -16.57 -2.46
N GLY A 115 -2.53 -15.63 -1.50
CA GLY A 115 -2.79 -15.93 -0.09
C GLY A 115 -1.59 -16.50 0.67
N ASN A 116 -0.40 -16.58 0.06
CA ASN A 116 0.81 -17.01 0.74
C ASN A 116 1.46 -15.84 1.49
N ILE A 117 0.86 -15.49 2.63
CA ILE A 117 1.28 -14.32 3.43
C ILE A 117 2.74 -14.45 3.91
N ASN A 118 3.17 -15.64 4.33
CA ASN A 118 4.54 -15.85 4.80
C ASN A 118 5.56 -15.73 3.66
N GLY A 119 5.25 -16.27 2.48
CA GLY A 119 6.09 -16.10 1.29
C GLY A 119 6.18 -14.65 0.82
N ALA A 120 5.10 -13.89 0.97
CA ALA A 120 5.08 -12.45 0.71
C ALA A 120 6.03 -11.70 1.66
N ILE A 121 5.88 -11.90 2.98
CA ILE A 121 6.75 -11.29 4.00
C ILE A 121 8.22 -11.59 3.72
N ALA A 122 8.57 -12.87 3.47
CA ALA A 122 9.95 -13.26 3.19
C ALA A 122 10.53 -12.55 1.95
N SER A 123 9.71 -12.39 0.90
CA SER A 123 10.14 -11.68 -0.32
C SER A 123 10.39 -10.19 -0.07
N PHE A 124 9.52 -9.54 0.71
CA PHE A 124 9.67 -8.13 1.09
C PHE A 124 10.85 -7.91 2.07
N GLN A 125 11.09 -8.84 2.99
CA GLN A 125 12.23 -8.79 3.91
C GLN A 125 13.56 -8.94 3.18
N LYS A 126 13.63 -9.81 2.16
CA LYS A 126 14.84 -9.94 1.34
C LYS A 126 15.27 -8.62 0.69
N VAL A 127 14.33 -7.73 0.34
CA VAL A 127 14.65 -6.38 -0.18
C VAL A 127 15.41 -5.55 0.85
N GLN A 128 15.19 -5.78 2.14
CA GLN A 128 15.83 -5.02 3.21
C GLN A 128 17.32 -5.37 3.38
N GLU A 129 17.68 -6.61 3.05
CA GLU A 129 19.06 -7.13 3.10
C GLU A 129 19.93 -6.60 1.95
N LEU A 130 19.29 -6.12 0.87
CA LEU A 130 19.98 -5.61 -0.29
C LEU A 130 20.48 -4.16 -0.09
N PRO A 131 21.65 -3.81 -0.67
CA PRO A 131 22.14 -2.44 -0.71
C PRO A 131 21.33 -1.64 -1.75
N VAL A 132 20.15 -1.16 -1.33
CA VAL A 132 19.20 -0.46 -2.20
C VAL A 132 19.27 1.04 -1.97
N ASP A 133 19.73 1.79 -2.97
CA ASP A 133 19.75 3.26 -2.97
C ASP A 133 18.34 3.87 -2.99
N TRP A 134 17.39 3.17 -3.61
CA TRP A 134 16.01 3.64 -3.74
C TRP A 134 15.20 3.41 -2.47
N THR A 135 15.31 4.30 -1.48
CA THR A 135 14.64 4.16 -0.17
C THR A 135 13.12 3.94 -0.25
N GLN A 136 12.45 4.48 -1.27
CA GLN A 136 10.99 4.36 -1.38
C GLN A 136 10.52 2.92 -1.59
N ILE A 137 11.32 2.06 -2.23
CA ILE A 137 10.92 0.65 -2.37
C ILE A 137 10.98 -0.09 -1.03
N ARG A 138 11.90 0.31 -0.15
CA ARG A 138 11.97 -0.20 1.22
C ARG A 138 10.72 0.21 2.00
N HIS A 139 10.29 1.45 1.85
CA HIS A 139 9.02 1.93 2.44
C HIS A 139 7.81 1.17 1.88
N LEU A 140 7.76 0.89 0.57
CA LEU A 140 6.71 0.05 -0.01
C LEU A 140 6.72 -1.36 0.59
N CYS A 141 7.89 -1.97 0.77
CA CYS A 141 8.00 -3.28 1.41
C CYS A 141 7.52 -3.24 2.87
N TRP A 142 7.88 -2.22 3.65
CA TRP A 142 7.38 -2.05 5.02
C TRP A 142 5.86 -1.88 5.07
N TRP A 143 5.29 -1.13 4.12
CA TRP A 143 3.85 -0.98 3.99
C TRP A 143 3.15 -2.32 3.73
N GLU A 144 3.68 -3.13 2.81
CA GLU A 144 3.12 -4.44 2.51
C GLU A 144 3.28 -5.42 3.68
N ILE A 145 4.45 -5.44 4.36
CA ILE A 145 4.68 -6.28 5.52
C ILE A 145 3.72 -5.91 6.66
N MET A 146 3.52 -4.61 6.92
CA MET A 146 2.52 -4.13 7.89
C MET A 146 1.15 -4.75 7.61
N TRP A 147 0.67 -4.71 6.36
CA TRP A 147 -0.62 -5.32 6.01
C TRP A 147 -0.63 -6.85 6.12
N CYS A 148 0.48 -7.51 5.81
CA CYS A 148 0.61 -8.95 6.01
C CYS A 148 0.46 -9.34 7.49
N HIS A 149 1.04 -8.56 8.41
CA HIS A 149 0.86 -8.77 9.85
C HIS A 149 -0.56 -8.43 10.32
N TRP A 150 -1.19 -7.38 9.75
CA TRP A 150 -2.62 -7.10 9.96
C TRP A 150 -3.50 -8.31 9.59
N LEU A 151 -3.26 -8.93 8.43
CA LEU A 151 -4.00 -10.12 7.99
C LEU A 151 -3.77 -11.33 8.91
N LYS A 152 -2.60 -11.42 9.54
CA LYS A 152 -2.27 -12.46 10.53
C LYS A 152 -2.74 -12.12 11.95
N CYS A 153 -3.39 -10.97 12.16
CA CYS A 153 -3.73 -10.43 13.49
C CYS A 153 -2.50 -10.26 14.41
N ASP A 154 -1.31 -10.08 13.83
CA ASP A 154 -0.07 -9.82 14.56
C ASP A 154 0.12 -8.30 14.71
N TRP A 155 -0.65 -7.74 15.63
CA TRP A 155 -0.77 -6.30 15.80
C TRP A 155 0.52 -5.63 16.29
N LEU A 156 1.38 -6.38 16.99
CA LEU A 156 2.64 -5.86 17.52
C LEU A 156 3.61 -5.56 16.38
N GLU A 157 3.84 -6.54 15.50
CA GLU A 157 4.69 -6.36 14.33
C GLU A 157 4.11 -5.33 13.36
N ALA A 158 2.79 -5.35 13.14
CA ALA A 158 2.11 -4.34 12.35
C ALA A 158 2.36 -2.91 12.88
N SER A 159 2.28 -2.72 14.21
CA SER A 159 2.57 -1.44 14.86
C SER A 159 4.03 -1.00 14.66
N SER A 160 4.98 -1.94 14.70
CA SER A 160 6.41 -1.69 14.49
C SER A 160 6.70 -1.19 13.07
N TYR A 161 6.17 -1.86 12.03
CA TYR A 161 6.35 -1.39 10.65
C TYR A 161 5.63 -0.06 10.38
N ALA A 162 4.46 0.17 10.98
CA ALA A 162 3.77 1.45 10.90
C ALA A 162 4.60 2.60 11.53
N GLU A 163 5.34 2.33 12.61
CA GLU A 163 6.27 3.28 13.22
C GLU A 163 7.44 3.61 12.31
N GLN A 164 8.08 2.59 11.74
CA GLN A 164 9.20 2.80 10.80
C GLN A 164 8.76 3.69 9.63
N LEU A 165 7.56 3.46 9.09
CA LEU A 165 6.98 4.32 8.07
C LEU A 165 6.72 5.75 8.57
N TYR A 166 6.17 5.92 9.77
CA TYR A 166 5.93 7.24 10.35
C TYR A 166 7.23 8.04 10.57
N LEU A 167 8.29 7.38 11.02
CA LEU A 167 9.58 8.01 11.32
C LEU A 167 10.36 8.36 10.04
N HIS A 168 10.41 7.44 9.07
CA HIS A 168 11.30 7.54 7.91
C HIS A 168 10.62 8.02 6.62
N SER A 169 9.32 7.78 6.46
CA SER A 169 8.59 8.18 5.24
C SER A 169 7.91 9.54 5.40
N ARG A 170 7.98 10.34 4.33
CA ARG A 170 7.30 11.64 4.23
C ARG A 170 5.94 11.55 3.54
N TRP A 171 5.56 10.38 3.02
CA TRP A 171 4.45 10.22 2.09
C TRP A 171 3.08 10.47 2.73
N SER A 172 2.83 9.92 3.93
CA SER A 172 1.58 10.16 4.65
C SER A 172 1.71 9.87 6.15
N LYS A 173 2.29 10.82 6.89
CA LYS A 173 2.50 10.68 8.35
C LYS A 173 1.21 10.44 9.11
N SER A 174 0.11 11.12 8.74
CA SER A 174 -1.21 10.89 9.35
C SER A 174 -1.69 9.46 9.16
N THR A 175 -1.50 8.87 7.98
CA THR A 175 -1.92 7.49 7.71
C THR A 175 -1.09 6.50 8.51
N PHE A 176 0.24 6.64 8.52
CA PHE A 176 1.11 5.72 9.25
C PHE A 176 0.87 5.78 10.76
N LEU A 177 0.72 6.99 11.32
CA LEU A 177 0.40 7.16 12.73
C LEU A 177 -0.97 6.57 13.09
N TYR A 178 -1.96 6.75 12.21
CA TYR A 178 -3.27 6.14 12.37
C TYR A 178 -3.21 4.61 12.37
N GLN A 179 -2.44 3.99 11.45
CA GLN A 179 -2.28 2.53 11.41
C GLN A 179 -1.53 2.00 12.63
N ARG A 180 -0.50 2.71 13.10
CA ARG A 180 0.22 2.37 14.33
C ARG A 180 -0.73 2.33 15.51
N VAL A 181 -1.47 3.40 15.75
CA VAL A 181 -2.41 3.45 16.88
C VAL A 181 -3.49 2.39 16.75
N SER A 182 -4.04 2.21 15.54
CA SER A 182 -5.06 1.19 15.31
C SER A 182 -4.54 -0.20 15.71
N SER A 183 -3.30 -0.52 15.33
CA SER A 183 -2.64 -1.78 15.72
C SER A 183 -2.46 -1.88 17.24
N LEU A 184 -2.01 -0.81 17.91
CA LEU A 184 -1.83 -0.79 19.37
C LEU A 184 -3.15 -1.02 20.13
N LEU A 185 -4.25 -0.42 19.66
CA LEU A 185 -5.58 -0.63 20.26
C LEU A 185 -6.07 -2.06 20.07
N MET A 186 -5.70 -2.74 18.99
CA MET A 186 -6.08 -4.13 18.73
C MET A 186 -5.41 -5.14 19.66
N LEU A 187 -4.31 -4.76 20.33
CA LEU A 187 -3.67 -5.58 21.37
C LEU A 187 -4.51 -5.70 22.64
N GLN A 188 -5.55 -4.88 22.80
CA GLN A 188 -6.44 -4.90 23.96
C GLN A 188 -7.59 -5.89 23.78
N PRO A 189 -8.09 -6.50 24.88
CA PRO A 189 -9.40 -7.12 24.91
C PRO A 189 -10.48 -6.16 24.40
N ALA A 190 -11.49 -6.66 23.71
CA ALA A 190 -12.50 -5.80 23.08
C ALA A 190 -13.26 -4.90 24.08
N ALA A 191 -13.40 -5.34 25.33
CA ALA A 191 -14.02 -4.57 26.41
C ALA A 191 -13.19 -3.33 26.79
N ASP A 192 -11.86 -3.45 26.77
CA ASP A 192 -10.92 -2.42 27.22
C ASP A 192 -10.50 -1.46 26.09
N ARG A 193 -10.98 -1.71 24.85
CA ARG A 193 -10.77 -0.82 23.69
C ARG A 193 -11.65 0.41 23.75
N ALA A 194 -12.84 0.28 24.32
CA ALA A 194 -13.68 1.42 24.66
C ALA A 194 -13.13 2.00 25.97
N HIS A 195 -13.18 3.33 26.15
CA HIS A 195 -12.78 4.00 27.41
C HIS A 195 -11.29 4.26 27.61
N LEU A 196 -10.47 4.34 26.55
CA LEU A 196 -9.06 4.71 26.69
C LEU A 196 -8.85 6.04 27.45
N LEU A 197 -9.78 6.99 27.33
CA LEU A 197 -9.73 8.27 28.03
C LEU A 197 -10.08 8.18 29.52
N ASP A 198 -10.71 7.08 29.97
CA ASP A 198 -11.06 6.84 31.36
C ASP A 198 -9.95 6.04 32.10
N ARG A 199 -8.96 5.50 31.35
CA ARG A 199 -7.80 4.79 31.89
C ARG A 199 -6.72 5.75 32.37
N ASP A 200 -5.88 5.29 33.30
CA ASP A 200 -4.71 6.04 33.75
C ASP A 200 -3.77 6.30 32.54
N PRO A 201 -3.43 7.56 32.23
CA PRO A 201 -2.48 7.88 31.16
C PRO A 201 -1.12 7.19 31.30
N GLY A 202 -0.69 6.86 32.52
CA GLY A 202 0.55 6.12 32.78
C GLY A 202 0.44 4.60 32.58
N GLU A 203 -0.77 4.07 32.43
CA GLU A 203 -1.00 2.65 32.23
C GLU A 203 -0.51 2.21 30.85
N LYS A 204 0.24 1.11 30.79
CA LYS A 204 0.62 0.50 29.51
C LYS A 204 -0.61 0.09 28.74
N ILE A 205 -0.59 0.30 27.43
CA ILE A 205 -1.66 -0.20 26.57
C ILE A 205 -1.70 -1.72 26.70
N ALA A 206 -0.62 -2.45 26.44
CA ALA A 206 -0.56 -3.91 26.57
C ALA A 206 0.66 -4.35 27.40
N PRO A 207 0.64 -5.54 28.05
CA PRO A 207 1.74 -6.03 28.88
C PRO A 207 3.09 -6.07 28.17
N ASN A 208 3.09 -6.44 26.89
CA ASN A 208 4.29 -6.67 26.08
C ASN A 208 4.72 -5.43 25.29
N VAL A 209 4.14 -4.26 25.57
CA VAL A 209 4.41 -3.02 24.83
C VAL A 209 4.77 -1.91 25.81
N ASN A 210 5.84 -1.18 25.50
CA ASN A 210 6.25 -0.01 26.27
C ASN A 210 5.62 1.27 25.69
N VAL A 211 4.30 1.28 25.56
CA VAL A 211 3.51 2.43 25.12
C VAL A 211 2.34 2.57 26.07
N THR A 212 2.11 3.78 26.58
CA THR A 212 1.03 4.06 27.53
C THR A 212 -0.27 4.49 26.85
N CYS A 213 -1.37 4.43 27.60
CA CYS A 213 -2.67 4.95 27.16
C CYS A 213 -2.59 6.44 26.82
N GLY A 214 -1.83 7.22 27.60
CA GLY A 214 -1.58 8.64 27.35
C GLY A 214 -0.84 8.89 26.03
N GLU A 215 0.19 8.11 25.73
CA GLU A 215 0.94 8.20 24.46
C GLU A 215 0.05 7.86 23.26
N VAL A 216 -0.80 6.84 23.38
CA VAL A 216 -1.77 6.49 22.34
C VAL A 216 -2.75 7.63 22.05
N LEU A 217 -3.25 8.29 23.10
CA LEU A 217 -4.14 9.45 22.96
C LEU A 217 -3.44 10.63 22.31
N GLU A 218 -2.16 10.85 22.64
CA GLU A 218 -1.39 11.92 22.02
C GLU A 218 -1.13 11.64 20.54
N MET A 219 -0.75 10.40 20.19
CA MET A 219 -0.66 9.99 18.80
C MET A 219 -1.97 10.23 18.03
N MET A 220 -3.12 9.94 18.66
CA MET A 220 -4.45 10.23 18.07
C MET A 220 -4.67 11.72 17.79
N ARG A 221 -4.24 12.60 18.69
CA ARG A 221 -4.34 14.06 18.53
C ARG A 221 -3.39 14.62 17.49
N MET A 222 -2.27 13.94 17.25
CA MET A 222 -1.28 14.35 16.24
C MET A 222 -1.66 13.97 14.80
N ILE A 223 -2.58 13.02 14.60
CA ILE A 223 -3.02 12.59 13.24
C ILE A 223 -3.56 13.77 12.41
N PRO A 224 -4.47 14.64 12.90
CA PRO A 224 -4.92 15.84 12.19
C PRO A 224 -3.80 16.84 11.89
N VAL A 225 -2.83 16.98 12.80
CA VAL A 225 -1.71 17.93 12.68
C VAL A 225 -0.78 17.55 11.54
N HIS A 226 -0.57 16.25 11.32
CA HIS A 226 0.31 15.75 10.27
C HIS A 226 -0.30 15.70 8.87
N LYS A 227 -1.56 16.11 8.71
CA LYS A 227 -2.29 16.04 7.44
C LYS A 227 -1.61 16.93 6.41
N GLN A 228 -1.23 16.36 5.28
CA GLN A 228 -0.56 17.08 4.22
C GLN A 228 -1.56 17.58 3.17
N ARG A 229 -1.11 18.55 2.37
CA ARG A 229 -1.82 19.02 1.18
C ARG A 229 -0.87 18.93 -0.01
N ILE A 230 -1.27 18.22 -1.04
CA ILE A 230 -0.56 18.14 -2.31
C ILE A 230 -1.39 18.91 -3.33
N ALA A 231 -0.81 19.93 -3.96
CA ALA A 231 -1.51 20.86 -4.85
C ALA A 231 -2.82 21.42 -4.24
N GLY A 232 -2.77 21.79 -2.96
CA GLY A 232 -3.92 22.34 -2.22
C GLY A 232 -4.98 21.31 -1.78
N LYS A 233 -4.86 20.04 -2.16
CA LYS A 233 -5.80 18.96 -1.79
C LYS A 233 -5.14 17.97 -0.83
N SER A 234 -5.85 17.58 0.23
CA SER A 234 -5.40 16.46 1.08
C SER A 234 -5.72 15.12 0.43
N LEU A 235 -4.86 14.13 0.69
CA LEU A 235 -5.05 12.76 0.24
C LEU A 235 -6.36 12.17 0.83
N PRO A 236 -7.18 11.45 0.04
CA PRO A 236 -8.42 10.87 0.56
C PRO A 236 -8.23 9.97 1.78
N ILE A 237 -7.15 9.18 1.82
CA ILE A 237 -6.84 8.28 2.93
C ILE A 237 -6.48 9.06 4.22
N GLU A 238 -5.81 10.20 4.12
CA GLU A 238 -5.54 11.06 5.27
C GLU A 238 -6.82 11.71 5.81
N LYS A 239 -7.73 12.12 4.92
CA LYS A 239 -9.03 12.66 5.36
C LYS A 239 -9.82 11.61 6.14
N PHE A 240 -9.77 10.34 5.70
CA PHE A 240 -10.36 9.24 6.44
C PHE A 240 -9.71 9.07 7.82
N ALA A 241 -8.38 9.00 7.88
CA ALA A 241 -7.63 8.85 9.13
C ALA A 241 -7.95 9.98 10.13
N VAL A 242 -7.97 11.23 9.66
CA VAL A 242 -8.29 12.41 10.46
C VAL A 242 -9.73 12.38 10.97
N ALA A 243 -10.70 12.11 10.10
CA ALA A 243 -12.11 12.05 10.51
C ALA A 243 -12.34 10.95 11.57
N LYS A 244 -11.62 9.83 11.45
CA LYS A 244 -11.70 8.72 12.42
C LYS A 244 -11.01 9.04 13.74
N SER A 245 -9.84 9.68 13.72
CA SER A 245 -9.14 10.08 14.94
C SER A 245 -9.90 11.17 15.71
N GLU A 246 -10.42 12.19 15.02
CA GLU A 246 -11.26 13.24 15.61
C GLU A 246 -12.52 12.64 16.24
N ARG A 247 -13.19 11.72 15.53
CA ARG A 247 -14.35 11.01 16.05
C ARG A 247 -14.00 10.20 17.30
N TYR A 248 -12.90 9.47 17.29
CA TYR A 248 -12.45 8.68 18.46
C TYR A 248 -12.27 9.55 19.70
N VAL A 249 -11.57 10.68 19.55
CA VAL A 249 -11.34 11.62 20.65
C VAL A 249 -12.66 12.24 21.12
N SER A 250 -13.52 12.67 20.19
CA SER A 250 -14.83 13.27 20.53
C SER A 250 -15.76 12.31 21.27
N GLN A 251 -15.64 11.01 21.01
CA GLN A 251 -16.46 9.95 21.61
C GLN A 251 -15.78 9.32 22.83
N ARG A 252 -14.83 10.01 23.45
CA ARG A 252 -14.10 9.55 24.65
C ARG A 252 -13.47 8.16 24.50
N GLY A 253 -13.00 7.83 23.30
CA GLY A 253 -12.40 6.53 23.02
C GLY A 253 -13.39 5.37 22.87
N TYR A 254 -14.69 5.64 22.76
CA TYR A 254 -15.72 4.58 22.68
C TYR A 254 -15.75 3.85 21.33
N LEU A 255 -15.38 4.53 20.24
CA LEU A 255 -15.64 4.00 18.90
C LEU A 255 -14.38 3.40 18.28
N PRO A 256 -14.35 2.09 18.01
CA PRO A 256 -13.15 1.48 17.46
C PRO A 256 -12.80 2.06 16.10
N ILE A 257 -11.51 2.35 15.97
CA ILE A 257 -10.88 2.93 14.81
C ILE A 257 -10.74 1.82 13.76
N ALA A 258 -11.82 1.63 12.99
CA ALA A 258 -11.93 0.79 11.79
C ALA A 258 -11.18 -0.57 11.78
N ALA A 259 -11.70 -1.54 12.55
CA ALA A 259 -11.76 -2.98 12.19
C ALA A 259 -12.91 -3.74 12.91
N LEU A 260 -13.80 -3.03 13.62
CA LEU A 260 -14.79 -3.63 14.50
C LEU A 260 -16.20 -3.24 14.05
N VAL A 261 -16.83 -4.11 13.27
CA VAL A 261 -18.27 -4.30 13.40
C VAL A 261 -18.45 -5.00 14.74
N ARG A 262 -19.11 -4.37 15.71
CA ARG A 262 -19.68 -5.12 16.83
C ARG A 262 -20.65 -6.13 16.19
N PRO A 263 -20.50 -7.45 16.35
CA PRO A 263 -21.66 -8.30 16.14
C PRO A 263 -22.71 -7.79 17.12
N SER A 264 -23.82 -7.28 16.60
CA SER A 264 -25.01 -7.04 17.40
C SER A 264 -25.34 -8.34 18.11
N SER A 265 -25.32 -8.34 19.44
CA SER A 265 -25.78 -9.47 20.24
C SER A 265 -27.18 -9.87 19.76
N PRO A 266 -27.45 -11.15 19.46
CA PRO A 266 -28.82 -11.59 19.23
C PRO A 266 -29.59 -11.33 20.53
N THR A 267 -30.67 -10.55 20.40
CA THR A 267 -31.70 -10.34 21.42
C THR A 267 -32.32 -11.64 21.86
#